data_AF-A0A7S4UVW9-F1
#
_entry.id   AF-A0A7S4UVW9-F1
#
_cell.length_a   1.000
_cell.length_b   1.000
_cell.length_c   1.000
_cell.angle_alpha   90.00
_cell.angle_beta   90.00
_cell.angle_gamma   90.00
#
_symmetry.space_group_name_H-M   'P 1'
#
loop_
_entity.id
_entity.type
_entity.pdbx_description
1 polymer ?
#
loop_
_entity_poly.entity_id
_entity_poly.type
_entity_poly.pdbx_seq_one_letter_code
_entity_poly.pdbx_strand_id
1 'polypeptide(L)'
;TLIKSLGVENKLEEAIQISLSALSQLNVHCPSPLLDETAFMTAWSEMKGKLENMPDSEFLNSKEMINSDNLAAMKFLHLLLLYTVLSKQSLFPTIVIQSMQLTLRHGVCKESCVTFAYCSYLLIAFQDFKGSEHVARLSVGILEKFKAQEYQSQVYLCIHLGISCYINNLKLNLEPTMLGYQMGMQTGDIQHAMLNAFTHLKLAFISGLNLTELRKNIEKFEKQMIEYKQTTVYMHLLPTKWAVSDLILHTNNKMEQESFMQEGLETNNLVAVTDVCIYGVIVAYIYNNYELAAALMQKRRELEKKMTRITTLYGVIDFYDGLVFLALAHKSSEFEWTSEIRDILAKMEKFASIGKSN
;
A
#
# COMPACT_ATOMS: atom_id res chain seq x y z
N THR A 1 5.38 -24.38 1.28
CA THR A 1 3.99 -24.87 1.41
C THR A 1 3.25 -24.60 0.11
N LEU A 2 2.21 -25.39 -0.19
CA LEU A 2 1.38 -25.23 -1.40
C LEU A 2 0.93 -23.77 -1.62
N ILE A 3 0.42 -23.12 -0.58
CA ILE A 3 -0.01 -21.71 -0.61
C ILE A 3 1.10 -20.75 -1.04
N LYS A 4 2.35 -20.96 -0.60
CA LYS A 4 3.49 -20.15 -1.04
C LYS A 4 3.83 -20.42 -2.51
N SER A 5 3.76 -21.69 -2.95
CA SER A 5 3.96 -22.05 -4.37
C SER A 5 2.92 -21.38 -5.27
N LEU A 6 1.64 -21.44 -4.88
CA LEU A 6 0.56 -20.78 -5.60
C LEU A 6 0.76 -19.26 -5.66
N GLY A 7 1.25 -18.65 -4.58
CA GLY A 7 1.63 -17.24 -4.57
C GLY A 7 2.72 -16.90 -5.59
N VAL A 8 3.77 -17.73 -5.68
CA VAL A 8 4.85 -17.59 -6.67
C VAL A 8 4.36 -17.81 -8.10
N GLU A 9 3.39 -18.71 -8.30
CA GLU A 9 2.73 -18.96 -9.60
C GLU A 9 1.64 -17.92 -9.95
N ASN A 10 1.50 -16.85 -9.15
CA ASN A 10 0.48 -15.81 -9.30
C ASN A 10 -0.98 -16.34 -9.27
N LYS A 11 -1.20 -17.50 -8.63
CA LYS A 11 -2.53 -18.09 -8.37
C LYS A 11 -3.07 -17.61 -7.02
N LEU A 12 -3.15 -16.29 -6.86
CA LEU A 12 -3.44 -15.65 -5.57
C LEU A 12 -4.85 -15.98 -5.05
N GLU A 13 -5.87 -16.03 -5.91
CA GLU A 13 -7.24 -16.36 -5.49
C GLU A 13 -7.33 -17.78 -4.92
N GLU A 14 -6.66 -18.76 -5.54
CA GLU A 14 -6.59 -20.14 -5.04
C GLU A 14 -5.84 -20.21 -3.71
N ALA A 15 -4.71 -19.51 -3.61
CA ALA A 15 -3.93 -19.40 -2.38
C ALA A 15 -4.76 -18.79 -1.23
N ILE A 16 -5.58 -17.78 -1.51
CA ILE A 16 -6.50 -17.16 -0.56
C ILE A 16 -7.57 -18.15 -0.11
N GLN A 17 -8.24 -18.84 -1.03
CA GLN A 17 -9.31 -19.79 -0.72
C GLN A 17 -8.81 -20.95 0.16
N ILE A 18 -7.66 -21.53 -0.17
CA ILE A 18 -7.05 -22.60 0.64
C ILE A 18 -6.71 -22.09 2.05
N SER A 19 -6.16 -20.88 2.16
CA SER A 19 -5.81 -20.27 3.46
C SER A 19 -7.06 -20.00 4.31
N LEU A 20 -8.14 -19.51 3.72
CA LEU A 20 -9.42 -19.28 4.41
C LEU A 20 -10.06 -20.59 4.89
N SER A 21 -9.99 -21.64 4.08
CA SER A 21 -10.47 -22.98 4.47
C SER A 21 -9.68 -23.53 5.66
N ALA A 22 -8.34 -23.40 5.63
CA ALA A 22 -7.48 -23.80 6.73
C ALA A 22 -7.78 -23.00 8.02
N LEU A 23 -8.02 -21.69 7.90
CA LEU A 23 -8.40 -20.85 9.04
C LEU A 23 -9.76 -21.26 9.64
N SER A 24 -10.74 -21.61 8.80
CA SER A 24 -12.04 -22.07 9.28
C SER A 24 -11.93 -23.37 10.09
N GLN A 25 -11.00 -24.27 9.74
CA GLN A 25 -10.75 -25.49 10.53
C GLN A 25 -10.11 -25.19 11.89
N LEU A 26 -9.44 -24.04 12.01
CA LEU A 26 -8.87 -23.51 13.25
C LEU A 26 -9.85 -22.58 14.01
N ASN A 27 -11.13 -22.55 13.62
CA ASN A 27 -12.17 -21.68 14.16
C ASN A 27 -11.88 -20.17 14.03
N VAL A 28 -11.10 -19.77 13.02
CA VAL A 28 -10.85 -18.38 12.68
C VAL A 28 -11.62 -18.02 11.41
N HIS A 29 -12.63 -17.18 11.55
CA HIS A 29 -13.47 -16.75 10.43
C HIS A 29 -13.10 -15.34 9.97
N CYS A 30 -12.93 -15.16 8.67
CA CYS A 30 -12.54 -13.88 8.06
C CYS A 30 -13.60 -13.40 7.04
N PRO A 31 -14.79 -12.97 7.49
CA PRO A 31 -15.82 -12.44 6.59
C PRO A 31 -15.38 -11.12 5.95
N SER A 32 -15.82 -10.87 4.72
CA SER A 32 -15.60 -9.55 4.10
C SER A 32 -16.33 -8.45 4.86
N PRO A 33 -15.74 -7.27 5.10
CA PRO A 33 -16.43 -6.11 5.67
C PRO A 33 -17.68 -5.70 4.86
N LEU A 34 -17.70 -6.00 3.56
CA LEU A 34 -18.85 -5.73 2.69
C LEU A 34 -20.07 -6.61 3.00
N LEU A 35 -19.88 -7.72 3.70
CA LEU A 35 -20.97 -8.62 4.10
C LEU A 35 -21.62 -8.17 5.41
N ASP A 36 -20.85 -7.58 6.31
CA ASP A 36 -21.32 -7.10 7.62
C ASP A 36 -20.44 -5.93 8.12
N GLU A 37 -20.81 -4.73 7.69
CA GLU A 37 -20.10 -3.50 8.06
C GLU A 37 -20.21 -3.21 9.56
N THR A 38 -21.32 -3.57 10.20
CA THR A 38 -21.57 -3.29 11.61
C THR A 38 -20.67 -4.15 12.50
N ALA A 39 -20.57 -5.45 12.21
CA ALA A 39 -19.66 -6.34 12.92
C ALA A 39 -18.21 -5.92 12.70
N PHE A 40 -17.84 -5.52 11.48
CA PHE A 40 -16.50 -5.01 11.18
C PHE A 40 -16.17 -3.77 12.02
N MET A 41 -17.04 -2.76 12.04
CA MET A 41 -16.80 -1.51 12.78
C MET A 41 -16.76 -1.73 14.30
N THR A 42 -17.52 -2.70 14.81
CA THR A 42 -17.47 -3.12 16.22
C THR A 42 -16.09 -3.73 16.55
N ALA A 43 -15.64 -4.72 15.75
CA ALA A 43 -14.36 -5.38 15.92
C ALA A 43 -13.17 -4.42 15.77
N TRP A 44 -13.28 -3.46 14.84
CA TRP A 44 -12.32 -2.37 14.64
C TRP A 44 -12.22 -1.48 15.89
N SER A 45 -13.35 -1.03 16.43
CA SER A 45 -13.40 -0.15 17.60
C SER A 45 -12.85 -0.84 18.86
N GLU A 46 -13.17 -2.12 19.06
CA GLU A 46 -12.61 -2.91 20.16
C GLU A 46 -11.09 -3.08 20.06
N MET A 47 -10.58 -3.36 18.86
CA MET A 47 -9.14 -3.50 18.61
C MET A 47 -8.42 -2.18 18.86
N LYS A 48 -8.95 -1.07 18.35
CA LYS A 48 -8.40 0.27 18.56
C LYS A 48 -8.38 0.65 20.04
N GLY A 49 -9.49 0.47 20.75
CA GLY A 49 -9.58 0.78 22.18
C GLY A 49 -8.57 -0.02 23.02
N LYS A 50 -8.25 -1.26 22.64
CA LYS A 50 -7.20 -2.05 23.30
C LYS A 50 -5.80 -1.50 23.04
N LEU A 51 -5.52 -1.04 21.82
CA LEU A 51 -4.21 -0.49 21.46
C LEU A 51 -3.95 0.84 22.16
N GLU A 52 -4.93 1.75 22.19
CA GLU A 52 -4.78 3.07 22.81
C GLU A 52 -4.47 2.99 24.32
N ASN A 53 -4.94 1.94 24.99
CA ASN A 53 -4.76 1.73 26.42
C ASN A 53 -3.52 0.90 26.77
N MET A 54 -2.69 0.53 25.80
CA MET A 54 -1.57 -0.41 26.02
C MET A 54 -0.21 0.29 25.89
N PRO A 55 0.53 0.50 27.01
CA PRO A 55 1.87 1.07 26.97
C PRO A 55 2.85 0.20 26.17
N ASP A 56 3.75 0.83 25.41
CA ASP A 56 4.76 0.14 24.58
C ASP A 56 5.54 -0.93 25.39
N SER A 57 5.97 -0.58 26.60
CA SER A 57 6.71 -1.47 27.50
C SER A 57 5.88 -2.66 27.99
N GLU A 58 4.59 -2.47 28.23
CA GLU A 58 3.70 -3.54 28.69
C GLU A 58 3.43 -4.52 27.55
N PHE A 59 3.23 -4.01 26.34
CA PHE A 59 3.00 -4.85 25.18
C PHE A 59 4.24 -5.65 24.76
N LEU A 60 5.43 -5.04 24.74
CA LEU A 60 6.65 -5.76 24.39
C LEU A 60 7.01 -6.83 25.44
N ASN A 61 6.58 -6.65 26.68
CA ASN A 61 6.69 -7.66 27.74
C ASN A 61 5.49 -8.62 27.80
N SER A 62 4.55 -8.54 26.84
CA SER A 62 3.41 -9.47 26.78
C SER A 62 3.88 -10.91 26.59
N LYS A 63 3.03 -11.83 27.08
CA LYS A 63 3.23 -13.28 26.96
C LYS A 63 3.39 -13.67 25.48
N GLU A 64 4.20 -14.69 25.25
CA GLU A 64 4.31 -15.29 23.93
C GLU A 64 3.10 -16.19 23.64
N MET A 65 2.72 -16.29 22.37
CA MET A 65 1.68 -17.20 21.90
C MET A 65 2.24 -18.63 21.84
N ILE A 66 1.70 -19.54 22.64
CA ILE A 66 2.23 -20.92 22.78
C ILE A 66 1.31 -21.97 22.16
N ASN A 67 0.00 -21.70 22.06
CA ASN A 67 -0.97 -22.65 21.51
C ASN A 67 -0.70 -22.91 20.01
N SER A 68 -0.59 -24.18 19.63
CA SER A 68 -0.23 -24.61 18.27
C SER A 68 -1.22 -24.16 17.19
N ASP A 69 -2.51 -24.18 17.51
CA ASP A 69 -3.57 -23.85 16.56
C ASP A 69 -3.58 -22.34 16.28
N ASN A 70 -3.40 -21.53 17.33
CA ASN A 70 -3.24 -20.08 17.19
C ASN A 70 -1.97 -19.71 16.41
N LEU A 71 -0.84 -20.39 16.66
CA LEU A 71 0.39 -20.20 15.88
C LEU A 71 0.22 -20.61 14.41
N ALA A 72 -0.53 -21.68 14.14
CA ALA A 72 -0.88 -22.09 12.78
C ALA A 72 -1.78 -21.03 12.10
N ALA A 73 -2.79 -20.54 12.81
CA ALA A 73 -3.69 -19.49 12.32
C ALA A 73 -2.92 -18.21 11.97
N MET A 74 -2.00 -17.76 12.84
CA MET A 74 -1.15 -16.59 12.58
C MET A 74 -0.31 -16.74 11.31
N LYS A 75 0.19 -17.95 11.00
CA LYS A 75 0.92 -18.21 9.75
C LYS A 75 0.04 -18.07 8.51
N PHE A 76 -1.19 -18.58 8.53
CA PHE A 76 -2.12 -18.44 7.41
C PHE A 76 -2.56 -16.99 7.24
N LEU A 77 -2.88 -16.31 8.33
CA LEU A 77 -3.24 -14.90 8.32
C LEU A 77 -2.10 -14.02 7.77
N HIS A 78 -0.86 -14.27 8.19
CA HIS A 78 0.31 -13.58 7.66
C HIS A 78 0.44 -13.73 6.13
N LEU A 79 0.24 -14.93 5.58
CA LEU A 79 0.27 -15.14 4.13
C LEU A 79 -0.85 -14.36 3.43
N LEU A 80 -2.04 -14.34 4.03
CA LEU A 80 -3.19 -13.61 3.50
C LEU A 80 -3.00 -12.09 3.50
N LEU A 81 -2.19 -11.50 4.38
CA LEU A 81 -1.98 -10.05 4.43
C LEU A 81 -1.52 -9.50 3.09
N LEU A 82 -0.46 -10.08 2.50
CA LEU A 82 0.02 -9.62 1.19
C LEU A 82 -0.94 -10.02 0.05
N TYR A 83 -1.44 -11.25 0.06
CA TYR A 83 -2.26 -11.74 -1.06
C TYR A 83 -3.59 -11.00 -1.17
N THR A 84 -4.21 -10.63 -0.05
CA THR A 84 -5.43 -9.82 -0.06
C THR A 84 -5.15 -8.40 -0.54
N VAL A 85 -4.00 -7.78 -0.21
CA VAL A 85 -3.60 -6.49 -0.78
C VAL A 85 -3.47 -6.55 -2.31
N LEU A 86 -2.92 -7.65 -2.84
CA LEU A 86 -2.65 -7.80 -4.27
C LEU A 86 -3.85 -8.27 -5.10
N SER A 87 -4.71 -9.14 -4.54
CA SER A 87 -5.75 -9.84 -5.33
C SER A 87 -7.16 -9.71 -4.79
N LYS A 88 -7.36 -9.33 -3.52
CA LYS A 88 -8.70 -9.32 -2.88
C LYS A 88 -8.79 -8.30 -1.75
N GLN A 89 -8.63 -7.02 -2.10
CA GLN A 89 -8.46 -5.92 -1.14
C GLN A 89 -9.61 -5.76 -0.16
N SER A 90 -10.83 -6.14 -0.54
CA SER A 90 -11.99 -6.13 0.35
C SER A 90 -11.80 -7.01 1.59
N LEU A 91 -11.04 -8.11 1.51
CA LEU A 91 -10.79 -8.95 2.67
C LEU A 91 -9.68 -8.43 3.59
N PHE A 92 -8.77 -7.60 3.08
CA PHE A 92 -7.57 -7.18 3.79
C PHE A 92 -7.86 -6.62 5.20
N PRO A 93 -8.83 -5.70 5.40
CA PRO A 93 -9.13 -5.16 6.73
C PRO A 93 -9.49 -6.24 7.75
N THR A 94 -10.27 -7.24 7.34
CA THR A 94 -10.65 -8.34 8.24
C THR A 94 -9.44 -9.21 8.60
N ILE A 95 -8.54 -9.49 7.65
CA ILE A 95 -7.33 -10.28 7.93
C ILE A 95 -6.47 -9.58 8.98
N VAL A 96 -6.30 -8.26 8.87
CA VAL A 96 -5.59 -7.45 9.87
C VAL A 96 -6.28 -7.54 11.23
N ILE A 97 -7.59 -7.31 11.30
CA ILE A 97 -8.35 -7.35 12.57
C ILE A 97 -8.25 -8.72 13.24
N GLN A 98 -8.45 -9.82 12.50
CA GLN A 98 -8.39 -11.17 13.06
C GLN A 98 -6.98 -11.50 13.60
N SER A 99 -5.94 -11.12 12.86
CA SER A 99 -4.55 -11.28 13.31
C SER A 99 -4.26 -10.48 14.58
N MET A 100 -4.76 -9.24 14.65
CA MET A 100 -4.63 -8.38 15.83
C MET A 100 -5.38 -8.97 17.02
N GLN A 101 -6.61 -9.44 16.85
CA GLN A 101 -7.40 -10.05 17.91
C GLN A 101 -6.75 -11.32 18.47
N LEU A 102 -6.20 -12.18 17.61
CA LEU A 102 -5.44 -13.36 18.06
C LEU A 102 -4.21 -12.94 18.88
N THR A 103 -3.44 -11.96 18.39
CA THR A 103 -2.26 -11.45 19.09
C THR A 103 -2.64 -10.86 20.46
N LEU A 104 -3.64 -10.00 20.50
CA LEU A 104 -4.08 -9.32 21.73
C LEU A 104 -4.68 -10.29 22.78
N ARG A 105 -5.31 -11.39 22.35
CA ARG A 105 -5.92 -12.39 23.27
C ARG A 105 -4.91 -13.44 23.73
N HIS A 106 -4.09 -13.94 22.81
CA HIS A 106 -3.27 -15.14 23.04
C HIS A 106 -1.77 -14.85 23.22
N GLY A 107 -1.34 -13.60 23.07
CA GLY A 107 0.05 -13.20 23.16
C GLY A 107 0.70 -12.98 21.80
N VAL A 108 1.92 -12.47 21.80
CA VAL A 108 2.68 -12.17 20.58
C VAL A 108 3.42 -13.39 20.04
N CYS A 109 3.53 -13.48 18.72
CA CYS A 109 4.45 -14.38 18.03
C CYS A 109 5.28 -13.61 17.02
N LYS A 110 6.22 -14.27 16.34
CA LYS A 110 7.06 -13.62 15.32
C LYS A 110 6.23 -12.99 14.20
N GLU A 111 5.16 -13.65 13.74
CA GLU A 111 4.27 -13.13 12.69
C GLU A 111 3.51 -11.86 13.15
N SER A 112 3.37 -11.63 14.46
CA SER A 112 2.72 -10.42 15.00
C SER A 112 3.45 -9.14 14.57
N CYS A 113 4.78 -9.15 14.34
CA CYS A 113 5.46 -7.95 13.85
C CYS A 113 4.87 -7.47 12.52
N VAL A 114 4.60 -8.39 11.60
CA VAL A 114 4.00 -8.09 10.30
C VAL A 114 2.56 -7.65 10.47
N THR A 115 1.79 -8.32 11.32
CA THR A 115 0.42 -7.92 11.64
C THR A 115 0.33 -6.46 12.11
N PHE A 116 1.22 -6.03 13.01
CA PHE A 116 1.25 -4.65 13.49
C PHE A 116 1.69 -3.67 12.39
N ALA A 117 2.62 -4.07 11.52
CA ALA A 117 3.04 -3.25 10.38
C ALA A 117 1.88 -3.01 9.39
N TYR A 118 1.08 -4.03 9.07
CA TYR A 118 -0.11 -3.86 8.22
C TYR A 118 -1.27 -3.16 8.93
N CYS A 119 -1.38 -3.31 10.26
CA CYS A 119 -2.34 -2.53 11.06
C CYS A 119 -2.06 -1.03 10.96
N SER A 120 -0.78 -0.65 10.93
CA SER A 120 -0.40 0.75 10.72
C SER A 120 -0.93 1.29 9.39
N TYR A 121 -0.83 0.49 8.34
CA TYR A 121 -1.34 0.84 7.02
C TYR A 121 -2.86 1.00 7.01
N LEU A 122 -3.58 0.12 7.72
CA LEU A 122 -5.03 0.22 7.87
C LEU A 122 -5.45 1.47 8.66
N LEU A 123 -4.76 1.80 9.75
CA LEU A 123 -5.03 3.00 10.56
C LEU A 123 -4.90 4.29 9.76
N ILE A 124 -3.97 4.35 8.80
CA ILE A 124 -3.84 5.49 7.87
C ILE A 124 -5.05 5.64 6.97
N ALA A 125 -5.60 4.53 6.47
CA ALA A 125 -6.84 4.57 5.68
C ALA A 125 -8.02 5.14 6.49
N PHE A 126 -8.03 4.91 7.80
CA PHE A 126 -8.96 5.53 8.76
C PHE A 126 -8.51 6.91 9.29
N GLN A 127 -7.45 7.48 8.72
CA GLN A 127 -6.88 8.79 9.07
C GLN A 127 -6.41 8.90 10.54
N ASP A 128 -6.06 7.77 11.15
CA ASP A 128 -5.47 7.70 12.49
C ASP A 128 -3.94 7.61 12.40
N PHE A 129 -3.32 8.75 12.12
CA PHE A 129 -1.87 8.85 11.93
C PHE A 129 -1.08 8.58 13.23
N LYS A 130 -1.60 9.02 14.39
CA LYS A 130 -0.94 8.80 15.68
C LYS A 130 -0.99 7.33 16.10
N GLY A 131 -2.15 6.69 15.96
CA GLY A 131 -2.28 5.25 16.19
C GLY A 131 -1.38 4.46 15.25
N SER A 132 -1.31 4.86 13.97
CA SER A 132 -0.43 4.23 12.99
C SER A 132 1.05 4.30 13.38
N GLU A 133 1.55 5.46 13.80
CA GLU A 133 2.93 5.63 14.28
C GLU A 133 3.22 4.75 15.50
N HIS A 134 2.28 4.68 16.45
CA HIS A 134 2.40 3.85 17.64
C HIS A 134 2.50 2.35 17.28
N VAL A 135 1.57 1.81 16.47
CA VAL A 135 1.62 0.38 16.13
C VAL A 135 2.82 0.01 15.26
N ALA A 136 3.36 0.93 14.46
CA ALA A 136 4.60 0.69 13.73
C ALA A 136 5.82 0.59 14.65
N ARG A 137 5.90 1.39 15.72
CA ARG A 137 6.94 1.21 16.73
C ARG A 137 6.81 -0.15 17.43
N LEU A 138 5.59 -0.57 17.76
CA LEU A 138 5.35 -1.89 18.34
C LEU A 138 5.76 -3.02 17.39
N SER A 139 5.48 -2.87 16.08
CA SER A 139 5.92 -3.82 15.05
C SER A 139 7.44 -4.02 15.06
N VAL A 140 8.21 -2.93 15.10
CA VAL A 140 9.68 -2.97 15.18
C VAL A 140 10.14 -3.62 16.48
N GLY A 141 9.53 -3.28 17.62
CA GLY A 141 9.88 -3.90 18.89
C GLY A 141 9.61 -5.42 18.93
N ILE A 142 8.52 -5.90 18.32
CA ILE A 142 8.25 -7.34 18.19
C ILE A 142 9.30 -8.01 17.29
N LEU A 143 9.64 -7.37 16.16
CA LEU A 143 10.64 -7.86 15.22
C LEU A 143 12.01 -8.07 15.91
N GLU A 144 12.42 -7.12 16.74
CA GLU A 144 13.63 -7.20 17.56
C GLU A 144 13.55 -8.28 18.65
N LYS A 145 12.43 -8.33 19.39
CA LYS A 145 12.20 -9.33 20.47
C LYS A 145 12.38 -10.76 19.95
N PHE A 146 11.79 -11.07 18.80
CA PHE A 146 11.84 -12.42 18.22
C PHE A 146 13.04 -12.65 17.29
N LYS A 147 13.88 -11.63 17.04
CA LYS A 147 14.97 -11.67 16.07
C LYS A 147 14.52 -12.19 14.69
N ALA A 148 13.31 -11.80 14.28
CA ALA A 148 12.63 -12.36 13.11
C ALA A 148 13.13 -11.69 11.81
N GLN A 149 14.41 -11.88 11.50
CA GLN A 149 15.08 -11.26 10.34
C GLN A 149 14.37 -11.55 9.02
N GLU A 150 13.69 -12.70 8.91
CA GLU A 150 12.92 -13.07 7.73
C GLU A 150 11.76 -12.11 7.42
N TYR A 151 11.31 -11.29 8.38
CA TYR A 151 10.21 -10.33 8.20
C TYR A 151 10.67 -8.88 8.10
N GLN A 152 11.98 -8.60 8.21
CA GLN A 152 12.50 -7.23 8.21
C GLN A 152 12.11 -6.46 6.94
N SER A 153 12.34 -7.04 5.76
CA SER A 153 11.99 -6.43 4.47
C SER A 153 10.51 -6.04 4.40
N GLN A 154 9.62 -6.94 4.84
CA GLN A 154 8.18 -6.74 4.84
C GLN A 154 7.72 -5.68 5.85
N VAL A 155 8.26 -5.68 7.07
CA VAL A 155 7.93 -4.69 8.10
C VAL A 155 8.35 -3.29 7.64
N TYR A 156 9.58 -3.15 7.11
CA TYR A 156 10.09 -1.89 6.60
C TYR A 156 9.26 -1.38 5.42
N LEU A 157 8.89 -2.27 4.49
CA LEU A 157 8.00 -1.91 3.38
C LEU A 157 6.71 -1.27 3.92
N CYS A 158 6.01 -1.94 4.84
CA CYS A 158 4.72 -1.47 5.34
C CYS A 158 4.82 -0.13 6.09
N ILE A 159 5.83 0.03 6.94
CA ILE A 159 6.04 1.25 7.74
C ILE A 159 6.38 2.44 6.84
N HIS A 160 7.27 2.26 5.86
CA HIS A 160 7.74 3.36 5.03
C HIS A 160 6.82 3.69 3.85
N LEU A 161 6.14 2.68 3.29
CA LEU A 161 5.11 2.88 2.27
C LEU A 161 3.84 3.53 2.84
N GLY A 162 3.46 3.13 4.06
CA GLY A 162 2.27 3.61 4.75
C GLY A 162 2.49 4.95 5.43
N ILE A 163 3.14 4.95 6.59
CA ILE A 163 3.16 6.06 7.57
C ILE A 163 3.87 7.28 7.04
N SER A 164 5.05 7.04 6.50
CA SER A 164 6.00 8.11 6.29
C SER A 164 5.67 8.98 5.08
N CYS A 165 4.80 8.51 4.19
CA CYS A 165 4.24 9.33 3.10
C CYS A 165 3.29 10.43 3.60
N TYR A 166 2.73 10.29 4.81
CA TYR A 166 1.76 11.23 5.38
C TYR A 166 2.35 12.16 6.45
N ILE A 167 3.42 11.73 7.11
CA ILE A 167 3.97 12.43 8.28
C ILE A 167 5.30 13.12 7.96
N ASN A 168 6.05 12.62 6.98
CA ASN A 168 7.42 13.07 6.70
C ASN A 168 7.60 13.46 5.23
N ASN A 169 8.71 14.15 4.94
CA ASN A 169 9.13 14.40 3.57
C ASN A 169 9.32 13.06 2.83
N LEU A 170 8.70 12.92 1.66
CA LEU A 170 8.76 11.69 0.84
C LEU A 170 10.19 11.20 0.59
N LYS A 171 11.16 12.12 0.46
CA LYS A 171 12.58 11.80 0.24
C LYS A 171 13.20 11.03 1.42
N LEU A 172 12.70 11.24 2.64
CA LEU A 172 13.19 10.51 3.82
C LEU A 172 12.85 9.01 3.77
N ASN A 173 11.99 8.59 2.85
CA ASN A 173 11.64 7.18 2.65
C ASN A 173 12.45 6.50 1.55
N LEU A 174 13.30 7.22 0.82
CA LEU A 174 14.12 6.64 -0.24
C LEU A 174 15.19 5.70 0.32
N GLU A 175 15.89 6.10 1.37
CA GLU A 175 16.90 5.25 2.02
C GLU A 175 16.28 4.05 2.73
N PRO A 176 15.23 4.19 3.57
CA PRO A 176 14.61 3.04 4.23
C PRO A 176 14.03 2.00 3.27
N THR A 177 13.44 2.42 2.14
CA THR A 177 12.94 1.48 1.13
C THR A 177 14.08 0.73 0.46
N MET A 178 15.22 1.37 0.21
CA MET A 178 16.42 0.67 -0.26
C MET A 178 17.02 -0.29 0.78
N LEU A 179 16.97 0.07 2.07
CA LEU A 179 17.37 -0.82 3.15
C LEU A 179 16.46 -2.06 3.21
N GLY A 180 15.13 -1.88 3.10
CA GLY A 180 14.17 -2.97 3.00
C GLY A 180 14.46 -3.90 1.82
N TYR A 181 14.78 -3.33 0.64
CA TYR A 181 15.24 -4.10 -0.52
C TYR A 181 16.48 -4.94 -0.18
N GLN A 182 17.52 -4.33 0.41
CA GLN A 182 18.76 -5.03 0.76
C GLN A 182 18.52 -6.16 1.77
N MET A 183 17.71 -5.92 2.81
CA MET A 183 17.33 -6.92 3.79
C MET A 183 16.62 -8.10 3.14
N GLY A 184 15.66 -7.84 2.24
CA GLY A 184 14.95 -8.89 1.52
C GLY A 184 15.87 -9.71 0.62
N MET A 185 16.80 -9.06 -0.07
CA MET A 185 17.81 -9.76 -0.87
C MET A 185 18.73 -10.63 0.00
N GLN A 186 19.13 -10.15 1.18
CA GLN A 186 20.01 -10.88 2.11
C GLN A 186 19.32 -12.10 2.75
N THR A 187 18.02 -12.00 3.06
CA THR A 187 17.26 -13.06 3.73
C THR A 187 16.53 -13.99 2.77
N GLY A 188 16.58 -13.71 1.46
CA GLY A 188 15.88 -14.47 0.43
C GLY A 188 14.39 -14.13 0.29
N ASP A 189 13.91 -13.07 0.94
CA ASP A 189 12.56 -12.52 0.75
C ASP A 189 12.50 -11.64 -0.51
N ILE A 190 12.58 -12.30 -1.65
CA ILE A 190 12.64 -11.66 -2.98
C ILE A 190 11.36 -10.87 -3.29
N GLN A 191 10.21 -11.34 -2.81
CA GLN A 191 8.92 -10.67 -3.05
C GLN A 191 8.89 -9.29 -2.40
N HIS A 192 9.24 -9.20 -1.11
CA HIS A 192 9.29 -7.91 -0.43
C HIS A 192 10.51 -7.09 -0.85
N ALA A 193 11.61 -7.71 -1.28
CA ALA A 193 12.72 -6.98 -1.89
C ALA A 193 12.25 -6.20 -3.13
N MET A 194 11.58 -6.87 -4.08
CA MET A 194 11.09 -6.22 -5.29
C MET A 194 9.99 -5.19 -4.99
N LEU A 195 9.11 -5.43 -4.02
CA LEU A 195 8.13 -4.42 -3.59
C LEU A 195 8.78 -3.17 -2.98
N ASN A 196 9.86 -3.34 -2.21
CA ASN A 196 10.64 -2.21 -1.69
C ASN A 196 11.33 -1.44 -2.81
N ALA A 197 11.94 -2.12 -3.78
CA ALA A 197 12.54 -1.47 -4.95
C ALA A 197 11.50 -0.72 -5.79
N PHE A 198 10.35 -1.34 -6.05
CA PHE A 198 9.21 -0.70 -6.71
C PHE A 198 8.76 0.56 -5.95
N THR A 199 8.59 0.46 -4.63
CA THR A 199 8.19 1.59 -3.78
C THR A 199 9.21 2.72 -3.84
N HIS A 200 10.50 2.39 -3.79
CA HIS A 200 11.59 3.37 -3.93
C HIS A 200 11.49 4.14 -5.25
N LEU A 201 11.26 3.45 -6.37
CA LEU A 201 11.12 4.07 -7.69
C LEU A 201 9.90 5.02 -7.77
N LYS A 202 8.76 4.61 -7.18
CA LYS A 202 7.56 5.47 -7.09
C LYS A 202 7.85 6.73 -6.28
N LEU A 203 8.46 6.58 -5.11
CA LEU A 203 8.82 7.70 -4.25
C LEU A 203 9.83 8.63 -4.92
N ALA A 204 10.81 8.08 -5.65
CA ALA A 204 11.81 8.85 -6.37
C ALA A 204 11.16 9.73 -7.46
N PHE A 205 10.24 9.15 -8.25
CA PHE A 205 9.49 9.89 -9.26
C PHE A 205 8.72 11.06 -8.63
N ILE A 206 7.90 10.76 -7.63
CA ILE A 206 6.98 11.71 -7.01
C ILE A 206 7.72 12.80 -6.24
N SER A 207 8.88 12.48 -5.68
CA SER A 207 9.74 13.45 -4.97
C SER A 207 10.53 14.35 -5.93
N GLY A 208 10.33 14.22 -7.24
CA GLY A 208 10.98 15.04 -8.26
C GLY A 208 12.47 14.77 -8.40
N LEU A 209 12.91 13.52 -8.22
CA LEU A 209 14.30 13.16 -8.50
C LEU A 209 14.59 13.23 -10.00
N ASN A 210 15.87 13.31 -10.36
CA ASN A 210 16.31 13.41 -11.74
C ASN A 210 15.78 12.22 -12.58
N LEU A 211 15.00 12.53 -13.62
CA LEU A 211 14.35 11.50 -14.44
C LEU A 211 15.35 10.60 -15.19
N THR A 212 16.48 11.14 -15.64
CA THR A 212 17.52 10.37 -16.34
C THR A 212 18.17 9.33 -15.42
N GLU A 213 18.46 9.69 -14.17
CA GLU A 213 18.95 8.75 -13.17
C GLU A 213 17.88 7.72 -12.80
N LEU A 214 16.65 8.19 -12.58
CA LEU A 214 15.52 7.32 -12.26
C LEU A 214 15.27 6.28 -13.35
N ARG A 215 15.35 6.66 -14.63
CA ARG A 215 15.24 5.73 -15.76
C ARG A 215 16.26 4.59 -15.68
N LYS A 216 17.52 4.90 -15.35
CA LYS A 216 18.56 3.87 -15.18
C LYS A 216 18.22 2.92 -14.02
N ASN A 217 17.70 3.45 -12.93
CA ASN A 217 17.28 2.63 -11.78
C ASN A 217 16.08 1.75 -12.13
N ILE A 218 15.10 2.27 -12.88
CA ILE A 218 13.96 1.49 -13.40
C ILE A 218 14.47 0.33 -14.26
N GLU A 219 15.34 0.59 -15.24
CA GLU A 219 15.90 -0.44 -16.12
C GLU A 219 16.69 -1.52 -15.33
N LYS A 220 17.40 -1.12 -14.28
CA LYS A 220 18.11 -2.04 -13.39
C LYS A 220 17.15 -2.97 -12.64
N PHE A 221 16.12 -2.41 -11.98
CA PHE A 221 15.19 -3.20 -11.18
C PHE A 221 14.20 -3.99 -12.03
N GLU A 222 13.83 -3.50 -13.20
CA GLU A 222 13.07 -4.25 -14.20
C GLU A 222 13.75 -5.58 -14.54
N LYS A 223 15.05 -5.54 -14.84
CA LYS A 223 15.83 -6.76 -15.13
C LYS A 223 15.76 -7.76 -13.97
N GLN A 224 15.89 -7.27 -12.73
CA GLN A 224 15.78 -8.12 -11.54
C GLN A 224 14.37 -8.68 -11.35
N MET A 225 13.33 -7.86 -11.52
CA MET A 225 11.93 -8.32 -11.40
C MET A 225 11.62 -9.42 -12.42
N ILE A 226 12.14 -9.30 -13.65
CA ILE A 226 12.01 -10.34 -14.68
C ILE A 226 12.80 -11.60 -14.29
N GLU A 227 14.08 -11.46 -13.90
CA GLU A 227 14.95 -12.56 -13.49
C GLU A 227 14.34 -13.38 -12.34
N TYR A 228 13.79 -12.70 -11.33
CA TYR A 228 13.15 -13.29 -10.17
C TYR A 228 11.66 -13.62 -10.37
N LYS A 229 11.14 -13.49 -11.60
CA LYS A 229 9.76 -13.81 -11.97
C LYS A 229 8.71 -13.07 -11.13
N GLN A 230 9.00 -11.83 -10.72
CA GLN A 230 8.09 -10.96 -9.98
C GLN A 230 7.16 -10.20 -10.93
N THR A 231 6.39 -10.93 -11.74
CA THR A 231 5.56 -10.38 -12.83
C THR A 231 4.53 -9.37 -12.33
N THR A 232 3.86 -9.64 -11.21
CA THR A 232 2.86 -8.73 -10.64
C THR A 232 3.48 -7.39 -10.24
N VAL A 233 4.63 -7.42 -9.57
CA VAL A 233 5.35 -6.19 -9.18
C VAL A 233 5.81 -5.42 -10.42
N TYR A 234 6.29 -6.13 -11.44
CA TYR A 234 6.69 -5.54 -12.72
C TYR A 234 5.50 -4.85 -13.43
N MET A 235 4.32 -5.47 -13.47
CA MET A 235 3.10 -4.87 -14.04
C MET A 235 2.76 -3.53 -13.35
N HIS A 236 2.90 -3.45 -12.03
CA HIS A 236 2.69 -2.20 -11.29
C HIS A 236 3.79 -1.15 -11.52
N LEU A 237 4.99 -1.53 -11.98
CA LEU A 237 6.07 -0.61 -12.33
C LEU A 237 5.84 0.06 -13.69
N LEU A 238 5.14 -0.60 -14.62
CA LEU A 238 4.94 -0.11 -16.00
C LEU A 238 4.41 1.32 -16.09
N PRO A 239 3.40 1.75 -15.30
CA PRO A 239 2.92 3.13 -15.33
C PRO A 239 3.99 4.16 -14.95
N THR A 240 4.85 3.82 -13.98
CA THR A 240 5.95 4.70 -13.55
C THR A 240 7.03 4.77 -14.63
N LYS A 241 7.37 3.62 -15.24
CA LYS A 241 8.33 3.52 -16.35
C LYS A 241 7.88 4.33 -17.56
N TRP A 242 6.60 4.23 -17.92
CA TRP A 242 6.00 5.03 -18.98
C TRP A 242 6.07 6.52 -18.68
N ALA A 243 5.61 6.96 -17.51
CA ALA A 243 5.63 8.37 -17.15
C ALA A 243 7.05 8.97 -17.18
N VAL A 244 8.04 8.26 -16.65
CA VAL A 244 9.46 8.67 -16.72
C VAL A 244 9.95 8.76 -18.16
N SER A 245 9.68 7.74 -18.97
CA SER A 245 10.14 7.70 -20.36
C SER A 245 9.50 8.81 -21.19
N ASP A 246 8.20 9.01 -21.01
CA ASP A 246 7.43 10.01 -21.73
C ASP A 246 7.89 11.43 -21.39
N LEU A 247 8.10 11.74 -20.11
CA LEU A 247 8.60 13.05 -19.68
C LEU A 247 10.05 13.34 -20.10
N ILE A 248 10.88 12.31 -20.33
CA ILE A 248 12.25 12.48 -20.87
C ILE A 248 12.22 12.69 -22.38
N LEU A 249 11.43 11.90 -23.10
CA LEU A 249 11.45 11.83 -24.56
C LEU A 249 10.43 12.78 -25.21
N HIS A 250 9.52 13.35 -24.42
CA HIS A 250 8.38 14.16 -24.87
C HIS A 250 7.53 13.45 -25.93
N THR A 251 7.33 12.15 -25.75
CA THR A 251 6.62 11.31 -26.74
C THR A 251 5.12 11.55 -26.78
N ASN A 252 4.51 11.99 -25.67
CA ASN A 252 3.06 12.06 -25.49
C ASN A 252 2.37 10.75 -25.91
N ASN A 253 2.97 9.61 -25.53
CA ASN A 253 2.62 8.28 -26.02
C ASN A 253 1.35 7.76 -25.33
N LYS A 254 0.20 8.24 -25.80
CA LYS A 254 -1.14 7.83 -25.32
C LYS A 254 -1.44 6.34 -25.58
N MET A 255 -0.90 5.78 -26.66
CA MET A 255 -1.17 4.39 -27.06
C MET A 255 -0.66 3.38 -26.01
N GLU A 256 0.50 3.66 -25.43
CA GLU A 256 1.09 2.81 -24.39
C GLU A 256 0.30 2.89 -23.07
N GLN A 257 -0.20 4.10 -22.72
CA GLN A 257 -1.11 4.29 -21.59
C GLN A 257 -2.40 3.47 -21.75
N GLU A 258 -3.05 3.55 -22.91
CA GLU A 258 -4.29 2.82 -23.19
C GLU A 258 -4.08 1.30 -23.15
N SER A 259 -2.96 0.81 -23.66
CA SER A 259 -2.59 -0.61 -23.61
C SER A 259 -2.50 -1.14 -22.18
N PHE A 260 -1.82 -0.43 -21.28
CA PHE A 260 -1.71 -0.86 -19.87
C PHE A 260 -3.06 -0.83 -19.15
N MET A 261 -3.90 0.16 -19.45
CA MET A 261 -5.25 0.22 -18.88
C MET A 261 -6.10 -0.96 -19.36
N GLN A 262 -6.02 -1.30 -20.64
CA GLN A 262 -6.76 -2.42 -21.21
C GLN A 262 -6.33 -3.74 -20.57
N GLU A 263 -5.02 -4.00 -20.49
CA GLU A 263 -4.49 -5.20 -19.83
C GLU A 263 -4.93 -5.30 -18.36
N GLY A 264 -4.88 -4.20 -17.62
CA GLY A 264 -5.34 -4.15 -16.22
C GLY A 264 -6.85 -4.43 -16.08
N LEU A 265 -7.68 -3.98 -17.03
CA LEU A 265 -9.12 -4.28 -17.04
C LEU A 265 -9.39 -5.74 -17.41
N GLU A 266 -8.71 -6.28 -18.42
CA GLU A 266 -8.83 -7.68 -18.86
C GLU A 266 -8.41 -8.67 -17.77
N THR A 267 -7.39 -8.31 -16.98
CA THR A 267 -6.91 -9.11 -15.85
C THR A 267 -7.63 -8.81 -14.53
N ASN A 268 -8.62 -7.91 -14.53
CA ASN A 268 -9.31 -7.41 -13.33
C ASN A 268 -8.36 -6.86 -12.25
N ASN A 269 -7.17 -6.39 -12.65
CA ASN A 269 -6.23 -5.70 -11.77
C ASN A 269 -6.54 -4.20 -11.74
N LEU A 270 -7.61 -3.84 -11.02
CA LEU A 270 -8.08 -2.46 -10.92
C LEU A 270 -7.04 -1.52 -10.28
N VAL A 271 -6.12 -2.06 -9.48
CA VAL A 271 -5.02 -1.30 -8.87
C VAL A 271 -4.05 -0.83 -9.95
N ALA A 272 -3.65 -1.70 -10.88
CA ALA A 272 -2.79 -1.33 -12.00
C ALA A 272 -3.44 -0.25 -12.87
N VAL A 273 -4.73 -0.38 -13.18
CA VAL A 273 -5.48 0.65 -13.94
C VAL A 273 -5.50 1.98 -13.18
N THR A 274 -5.65 1.94 -11.86
CA THR A 274 -5.62 3.13 -10.99
C THR A 274 -4.26 3.79 -10.98
N ASP A 275 -3.16 3.02 -10.90
CA ASP A 275 -1.79 3.53 -11.03
C ASP A 275 -1.62 4.24 -12.40
N VAL A 276 -2.10 3.66 -13.50
CA VAL A 276 -2.05 4.33 -14.83
C VAL A 276 -2.78 5.66 -14.83
N CYS A 277 -3.98 5.74 -14.21
CA CYS A 277 -4.68 7.01 -14.07
C CYS A 277 -3.88 8.03 -13.25
N ILE A 278 -3.29 7.63 -12.11
CA ILE A 278 -2.51 8.53 -11.24
C ILE A 278 -1.33 9.15 -12.00
N TYR A 279 -0.50 8.33 -12.62
CA TYR A 279 0.65 8.83 -13.40
C TYR A 279 0.20 9.60 -14.64
N GLY A 280 -0.90 9.17 -15.26
CA GLY A 280 -1.50 9.87 -16.39
C GLY A 280 -1.95 11.29 -16.07
N VAL A 281 -2.55 11.51 -14.90
CA VAL A 281 -2.93 12.86 -14.43
C VAL A 281 -1.70 13.75 -14.27
N ILE A 282 -0.61 13.22 -13.69
CA ILE A 282 0.65 13.95 -13.51
C ILE A 282 1.23 14.37 -14.86
N VAL A 283 1.36 13.43 -15.79
CA VAL A 283 1.91 13.67 -17.14
C VAL A 283 1.02 14.64 -17.93
N ALA A 284 -0.30 14.44 -17.92
CA ALA A 284 -1.25 15.29 -18.62
C ALA A 284 -1.23 16.73 -18.07
N TYR A 285 -1.12 16.90 -16.75
CA TYR A 285 -0.97 18.21 -16.13
C TYR A 285 0.33 18.90 -16.58
N ILE A 286 1.47 18.20 -16.57
CA ILE A 286 2.77 18.75 -17.02
C ILE A 286 2.72 19.22 -18.47
N TYR A 287 1.99 18.53 -19.35
CA TYR A 287 1.77 18.95 -20.73
C TYR A 287 0.62 19.95 -20.94
N ASN A 288 0.02 20.46 -19.86
CA ASN A 288 -1.11 21.38 -19.90
C ASN A 288 -2.38 20.83 -20.60
N ASN A 289 -2.52 19.50 -20.66
CA ASN A 289 -3.68 18.79 -21.18
C ASN A 289 -4.66 18.50 -20.04
N TYR A 290 -5.28 19.54 -19.52
CA TYR A 290 -6.12 19.47 -18.32
C TYR A 290 -7.43 18.71 -18.56
N GLU A 291 -7.92 18.68 -19.80
CA GLU A 291 -9.11 17.94 -20.20
C GLU A 291 -8.86 16.42 -20.12
N LEU A 292 -7.71 15.95 -20.59
CA LEU A 292 -7.28 14.56 -20.40
C LEU A 292 -7.06 14.25 -18.91
N ALA A 293 -6.43 15.16 -18.17
CA ALA A 293 -6.21 14.98 -16.73
C ALA A 293 -7.55 14.81 -15.99
N ALA A 294 -8.56 15.64 -16.28
CA ALA A 294 -9.89 15.53 -15.70
C ALA A 294 -10.59 14.20 -16.05
N ALA A 295 -10.49 13.74 -17.30
CA ALA A 295 -11.06 12.45 -17.72
C ALA A 295 -10.41 11.27 -16.95
N LEU A 296 -9.08 11.30 -16.78
CA LEU A 296 -8.35 10.29 -16.00
C LEU A 296 -8.70 10.35 -14.50
N MET A 297 -8.89 11.55 -13.93
CA MET A 297 -9.35 11.73 -12.55
C MET A 297 -10.74 11.13 -12.34
N GLN A 298 -11.68 11.36 -13.25
CA GLN A 298 -13.02 10.79 -13.19
C GLN A 298 -12.97 9.26 -13.22
N LYS A 299 -12.24 8.70 -14.20
CA LYS A 299 -12.07 7.24 -14.31
C LYS A 299 -11.44 6.64 -13.06
N ARG A 300 -10.42 7.28 -12.49
CA ARG A 300 -9.81 6.89 -11.21
C ARG A 300 -10.84 6.82 -10.08
N ARG A 301 -11.66 7.88 -9.93
CA ARG A 301 -12.72 7.95 -8.89
C ARG A 301 -13.76 6.85 -9.05
N GLU A 302 -14.14 6.49 -10.27
CA GLU A 302 -15.08 5.38 -10.54
C GLU A 302 -14.50 4.01 -10.15
N LEU A 303 -13.20 3.80 -10.40
CA LEU A 303 -12.49 2.58 -10.02
C LEU A 303 -12.33 2.49 -8.49
N GLU A 304 -11.98 3.60 -7.83
CA GLU A 304 -11.84 3.68 -6.37
C GLU A 304 -13.14 3.31 -5.63
N LYS A 305 -14.32 3.56 -6.19
CA LYS A 305 -15.61 3.15 -5.60
C LYS A 305 -15.78 1.62 -5.54
N LYS A 306 -15.04 0.88 -6.36
CA LYS A 306 -15.10 -0.60 -6.45
C LYS A 306 -14.01 -1.28 -5.61
N MET A 307 -13.12 -0.50 -4.99
CA MET A 307 -11.97 -1.01 -4.25
C MET A 307 -12.03 -0.53 -2.79
N THR A 308 -11.43 -1.29 -1.89
CA THR A 308 -11.16 -0.78 -0.55
C THR A 308 -10.05 0.25 -0.66
N ARG A 309 -10.33 1.48 -0.25
CA ARG A 309 -9.44 2.64 -0.39
C ARG A 309 -8.13 2.43 0.37
N ILE A 310 -7.15 1.88 -0.34
CA ILE A 310 -5.83 1.54 0.19
C ILE A 310 -4.79 2.04 -0.82
N THR A 311 -4.77 3.36 -1.07
CA THR A 311 -3.80 3.99 -1.98
C THR A 311 -2.76 4.77 -1.15
N THR A 312 -1.47 4.54 -1.43
CA THR A 312 -0.34 5.09 -0.66
C THR A 312 0.03 6.53 -1.01
N LEU A 313 -0.68 7.12 -1.98
CA LEU A 313 -0.31 8.39 -2.61
C LEU A 313 -1.40 9.46 -2.48
N TYR A 314 -2.29 9.40 -1.49
CA TYR A 314 -3.42 10.35 -1.40
C TYR A 314 -2.99 11.82 -1.43
N GLY A 315 -1.91 12.19 -0.71
CA GLY A 315 -1.42 13.57 -0.74
C GLY A 315 -0.98 14.04 -2.13
N VAL A 316 -0.38 13.16 -2.93
CA VAL A 316 0.07 13.45 -4.29
C VAL A 316 -1.13 13.52 -5.24
N ILE A 317 -2.07 12.59 -5.07
CA ILE A 317 -3.31 12.54 -5.82
C ILE A 317 -4.12 13.83 -5.61
N ASP A 318 -4.36 14.20 -4.34
CA ASP A 318 -5.11 15.41 -4.00
C ASP A 318 -4.35 16.66 -4.48
N PHE A 319 -3.02 16.69 -4.40
CA PHE A 319 -2.20 17.78 -4.93
C PHE A 319 -2.40 17.99 -6.44
N TYR A 320 -2.21 16.94 -7.25
CA TYR A 320 -2.35 17.07 -8.71
C TYR A 320 -3.81 17.26 -9.15
N ASP A 321 -4.78 16.62 -8.48
CA ASP A 321 -6.20 16.90 -8.72
C ASP A 321 -6.49 18.40 -8.50
N GLY A 322 -5.97 18.98 -7.41
CA GLY A 322 -6.14 20.40 -7.08
C GLY A 322 -5.55 21.32 -8.13
N LEU A 323 -4.33 21.01 -8.59
CA LEU A 323 -3.67 21.75 -9.65
C LEU A 323 -4.46 21.71 -10.98
N VAL A 324 -5.03 20.55 -11.33
CA VAL A 324 -5.86 20.41 -12.52
C VAL A 324 -7.14 21.24 -12.39
N PHE A 325 -7.85 21.17 -11.26
CA PHE A 325 -9.06 21.98 -11.06
C PHE A 325 -8.77 23.48 -11.08
N LEU A 326 -7.69 23.93 -10.45
CA LEU A 326 -7.27 25.34 -10.51
C LEU A 326 -6.98 25.79 -11.95
N ALA A 327 -6.29 24.96 -12.73
CA ALA A 327 -5.98 25.26 -14.12
C ALA A 327 -7.24 25.32 -15.00
N LEU A 328 -8.20 24.42 -14.78
CA LEU A 328 -9.49 24.41 -15.48
C LEU A 328 -10.33 25.64 -15.11
N ALA A 329 -10.45 25.97 -13.82
CA ALA A 329 -11.16 27.17 -13.34
C ALA A 329 -10.57 28.46 -13.94
N HIS A 330 -9.24 28.53 -14.02
CA HIS A 330 -8.57 29.67 -14.65
C HIS A 330 -8.88 29.78 -16.15
N LYS A 331 -8.95 28.65 -16.87
CA LYS A 331 -9.26 28.63 -18.31
C LYS A 331 -10.73 28.94 -18.61
N SER A 332 -11.67 28.36 -17.86
CA SER A 332 -13.10 28.53 -18.15
C SER A 332 -13.66 29.87 -17.66
N SER A 333 -12.97 30.57 -16.76
CA SER A 333 -13.52 31.74 -16.03
C SER A 333 -14.83 31.41 -15.28
N GLU A 334 -15.08 30.13 -15.02
CA GLU A 334 -16.32 29.63 -14.42
C GLU A 334 -16.10 29.16 -12.99
N PHE A 335 -17.12 29.36 -12.15
CA PHE A 335 -17.16 28.90 -10.76
C PHE A 335 -17.43 27.39 -10.60
N GLU A 336 -17.57 26.63 -11.70
CA GLU A 336 -17.96 25.22 -11.68
C GLU A 336 -17.04 24.37 -10.78
N TRP A 337 -15.73 24.62 -10.82
CA TRP A 337 -14.73 23.86 -10.06
C TRP A 337 -14.52 24.34 -8.60
N THR A 338 -15.29 25.36 -8.17
CA THR A 338 -15.06 26.00 -6.86
C THR A 338 -15.30 25.03 -5.70
N SER A 339 -16.27 24.13 -5.83
CA SER A 339 -16.57 23.14 -4.78
C SER A 339 -15.42 22.16 -4.63
N GLU A 340 -14.93 21.61 -5.74
CA GLU A 340 -13.83 20.64 -5.79
C GLU A 340 -12.53 21.25 -5.25
N ILE A 341 -12.25 22.51 -5.61
CA ILE A 341 -11.08 23.24 -5.11
C ILE A 341 -11.16 23.41 -3.59
N ARG A 342 -12.32 23.81 -3.04
CA ARG A 342 -12.50 23.93 -1.58
C ARG A 342 -12.29 22.60 -0.87
N ASP A 343 -12.85 21.52 -1.40
CA ASP A 343 -12.71 20.18 -0.82
C ASP A 343 -11.23 19.74 -0.79
N ILE A 344 -10.48 19.99 -1.85
CA ILE A 344 -9.05 19.66 -1.89
C ILE A 344 -8.25 20.53 -0.96
N LEU A 345 -8.50 21.85 -0.92
CA LEU A 345 -7.83 22.76 0.01
C LEU A 345 -8.03 22.31 1.45
N ALA A 346 -9.25 21.93 1.84
CA ALA A 346 -9.53 21.42 3.19
C ALA A 346 -8.72 20.14 3.52
N LYS A 347 -8.56 19.22 2.54
CA LYS A 347 -7.70 18.03 2.72
C LYS A 347 -6.22 18.42 2.85
N MET A 348 -5.74 19.35 2.01
CA MET A 348 -4.35 19.79 2.02
C MET A 348 -4.00 20.53 3.32
N GLU A 349 -4.89 21.38 3.83
CA GLU A 349 -4.74 22.05 5.13
C GLU A 349 -4.65 21.02 6.26
N LYS A 350 -5.51 19.99 6.22
CA LYS A 350 -5.45 18.89 7.18
C LYS A 350 -4.09 18.19 7.12
N PHE A 351 -3.59 17.82 5.94
CA PHE A 351 -2.27 17.21 5.80
C PHE A 351 -1.14 18.13 6.27
N ALA A 352 -1.20 19.42 5.95
CA ALA A 352 -0.22 20.41 6.40
C ALA A 352 -0.20 20.56 7.94
N SER A 353 -1.35 20.41 8.61
CA SER A 353 -1.44 20.45 10.08
C SER A 353 -0.85 19.22 10.78
N ILE A 354 -0.77 18.10 10.06
CA ILE A 354 -0.24 16.82 10.56
C ILE A 354 1.26 16.69 10.28
N GLY A 355 1.71 17.20 9.13
CA GLY A 355 3.13 17.23 8.79
C GLY A 355 3.90 18.05 9.81
N LYS A 356 4.95 17.46 10.40
CA LYS A 356 5.90 18.27 11.19
C LYS A 356 6.48 19.30 10.23
N SER A 357 6.36 20.58 10.60
CA SER A 357 7.05 21.68 9.91
C SER A 357 8.54 21.34 9.95
N ASN A 358 9.08 20.86 8.82
CA ASN A 358 10.51 20.63 8.68
C ASN A 358 11.16 21.88 8.10
#